data_AF-A0A939DT09-F1
#
_entry.id   AF-A0A939DT09-F1
#
_cell.length_a   1.000
_cell.length_b   1.000
_cell.length_c   1.000
_cell.angle_alpha   90.00
_cell.angle_beta   90.00
_cell.angle_gamma   90.00
#
_symmetry.space_group_name_H-M   'P 1'
#
loop_
_entity.id
_entity.type
_entity.pdbx_description
1 polymer ?
#
loop_
_entity_poly.entity_id
_entity_poly.type
_entity_poly.pdbx_seq_one_letter_code
_entity_poly.pdbx_strand_id
1 'polypeptide(L)'
;QELKALISQRAKDWFANDSQCPLNWEPNGFDFLSPCFQELDVMRKVLDKTAFSAWLDKFLPQLGQKDFVLETAKVSDRADGKLVHLDGLNFSRAWCLYGLVGEYPQKYGHLRPIADAHVHHSLPAIVDGNYEGTHWLGSFAVYALQQAGQLN
;
A
#
# COMPACT_ATOMS: atom_id res chain seq x y z
N GLN A 1 -16.53 -11.92 -16.64
CA GLN A 1 -17.37 -11.27 -15.60
C GLN A 1 -17.50 -12.15 -14.35
N GLU A 2 -17.62 -13.47 -14.49
CA GLU A 2 -17.65 -14.42 -13.36
C GLU A 2 -16.43 -14.33 -12.42
N LEU A 3 -15.19 -14.31 -12.95
CA LEU A 3 -13.98 -14.21 -12.13
C LEU A 3 -13.96 -12.93 -11.25
N LYS A 4 -14.38 -11.79 -11.80
CA LYS A 4 -14.46 -10.53 -11.04
C LYS A 4 -15.47 -10.63 -9.89
N ALA A 5 -16.62 -11.26 -10.13
CA ALA A 5 -17.63 -11.48 -9.11
C ALA A 5 -17.10 -12.42 -8.01
N LEU A 6 -16.42 -13.50 -8.39
CA LEU A 6 -15.81 -14.44 -7.45
C LEU A 6 -14.73 -13.77 -6.58
N ILE A 7 -13.83 -12.96 -7.17
CA ILE A 7 -12.82 -12.20 -6.43
C ILE A 7 -13.50 -11.23 -5.45
N SER A 8 -14.52 -10.51 -5.92
CA SER A 8 -15.26 -9.56 -5.07
C SER A 8 -15.95 -10.24 -3.91
N GLN A 9 -16.52 -11.43 -4.13
CA GLN A 9 -17.15 -12.21 -3.09
C GLN A 9 -16.12 -12.72 -2.08
N ARG A 10 -15.00 -13.29 -2.55
CA ARG A 10 -13.96 -13.84 -1.67
C ARG A 10 -13.27 -12.78 -0.82
N ALA A 11 -13.00 -11.60 -1.38
CA ALA A 11 -12.49 -10.47 -0.60
C ALA A 11 -13.46 -10.11 0.55
N LYS A 12 -14.77 -10.09 0.29
CA LYS A 12 -15.77 -9.80 1.34
C LYS A 12 -15.87 -10.94 2.35
N ASP A 13 -15.85 -12.19 1.91
CA ASP A 13 -15.90 -13.36 2.79
C ASP A 13 -14.75 -13.36 3.81
N TRP A 14 -13.55 -12.95 3.36
CA TRP A 14 -12.35 -12.94 4.20
C TRP A 14 -12.24 -11.68 5.06
N PHE A 15 -12.44 -10.50 4.48
CA PHE A 15 -11.98 -9.24 5.08
C PHE A 15 -13.10 -8.33 5.59
N ALA A 16 -14.38 -8.61 5.29
CA ALA A 16 -15.47 -7.68 5.64
C ALA A 16 -15.67 -7.48 7.15
N ASN A 17 -15.22 -8.44 7.98
CA ASN A 17 -15.33 -8.38 9.43
C ASN A 17 -14.01 -8.02 10.13
N ASP A 18 -12.92 -7.86 9.36
CA ASP A 18 -11.62 -7.53 9.92
C ASP A 18 -11.63 -6.10 10.48
N SER A 19 -10.88 -5.91 11.55
CA SER A 19 -10.78 -4.63 12.25
C SER A 19 -9.42 -4.48 12.90
N GLN A 20 -9.00 -3.23 13.14
CA GLN A 20 -7.76 -2.88 13.84
C GLN A 20 -6.51 -3.58 13.27
N CYS A 21 -6.31 -3.51 11.96
CA CYS A 21 -5.14 -4.13 11.33
C CYS A 21 -3.84 -3.62 11.98
N PRO A 22 -2.96 -4.53 12.43
CA PRO A 22 -1.78 -4.16 13.21
C PRO A 22 -0.66 -3.64 12.30
N LEU A 23 -0.74 -2.37 11.87
CA LEU A 23 0.33 -1.74 11.07
C LEU A 23 1.70 -1.77 11.75
N ASN A 24 1.73 -1.86 13.09
CA ASN A 24 2.96 -1.98 13.87
C ASN A 24 3.63 -3.36 13.76
N TRP A 25 2.99 -4.35 13.14
CA TRP A 25 3.63 -5.64 12.80
C TRP A 25 4.42 -5.57 11.49
N GLU A 26 4.28 -4.48 10.74
CA GLU A 26 5.04 -4.23 9.53
C GLU A 26 6.15 -3.18 9.76
N PRO A 27 7.32 -3.29 9.10
CA PRO A 27 7.72 -4.39 8.21
C PRO A 27 8.15 -5.65 8.98
N ASN A 28 7.81 -6.82 8.47
CA ASN A 28 8.67 -7.98 8.63
C ASN A 28 9.81 -7.89 7.59
N GLY A 29 10.98 -8.46 7.90
CA GLY A 29 12.18 -8.31 7.06
C GLY A 29 12.07 -8.82 5.61
N PHE A 30 10.96 -9.44 5.23
CA PHE A 30 10.75 -10.07 3.92
C PHE A 30 9.46 -9.61 3.23
N ASP A 31 8.80 -8.57 3.75
CA ASP A 31 7.56 -8.05 3.17
C ASP A 31 7.83 -7.38 1.82
N PHE A 32 7.15 -7.86 0.78
CA PHE A 32 7.03 -7.16 -0.51
C PHE A 32 5.78 -6.29 -0.59
N LEU A 33 4.71 -6.75 0.05
CA LEU A 33 3.39 -6.15 0.05
C LEU A 33 3.02 -5.90 1.49
N SER A 34 2.49 -4.73 1.81
CA SER A 34 1.88 -4.50 3.12
C SER A 34 0.57 -5.28 3.21
N PRO A 35 0.42 -6.27 4.11
CA PRO A 35 -0.84 -6.98 4.28
C PRO A 35 -2.01 -6.03 4.56
N CYS A 36 -1.82 -5.07 5.49
CA CYS A 36 -2.88 -4.12 5.83
C CYS A 36 -3.28 -3.23 4.65
N PHE A 37 -2.31 -2.70 3.89
CA PHE A 37 -2.64 -1.82 2.77
C PHE A 37 -3.16 -2.57 1.53
N GLN A 38 -2.76 -3.84 1.33
CA GLN A 38 -3.36 -4.67 0.29
C GLN A 38 -4.82 -5.00 0.61
N GLU A 39 -5.12 -5.30 1.87
CA GLU A 39 -6.51 -5.51 2.31
C GLU A 39 -7.35 -4.24 2.16
N LEU A 40 -6.81 -3.08 2.58
CA LEU A 40 -7.43 -1.79 2.32
C LEU A 40 -7.74 -1.60 0.84
N ASP A 41 -6.76 -1.86 -0.04
CA ASP A 41 -6.89 -1.58 -1.46
C ASP A 41 -7.88 -2.53 -2.17
N VAL A 42 -7.91 -3.81 -1.81
CA VAL A 42 -8.92 -4.73 -2.35
C VAL A 42 -10.31 -4.38 -1.85
N MET A 43 -10.47 -4.04 -0.56
CA MET A 43 -11.77 -3.68 0.01
C MET A 43 -12.29 -2.36 -0.56
N ARG A 44 -11.41 -1.39 -0.83
CA ARG A 44 -11.72 -0.15 -1.56
C ARG A 44 -12.33 -0.41 -2.94
N LYS A 45 -11.86 -1.45 -3.62
CA LYS A 45 -12.30 -1.80 -4.99
C LYS A 45 -13.61 -2.61 -5.04
N VAL A 46 -13.96 -3.36 -3.98
CA VAL A 46 -15.09 -4.31 -4.00
C VAL A 46 -16.31 -3.86 -3.18
N LEU A 47 -16.14 -2.92 -2.25
CA LEU A 47 -17.21 -2.29 -1.50
C LEU A 47 -17.71 -1.01 -2.19
N ASP A 48 -18.96 -0.64 -1.97
CA ASP A 48 -19.42 0.71 -2.31
C ASP A 48 -18.81 1.74 -1.33
N LYS A 49 -18.87 3.03 -1.70
CA LYS A 49 -18.22 4.11 -0.95
C LYS A 49 -18.67 4.22 0.50
N THR A 50 -19.96 3.97 0.76
CA THR A 50 -20.53 4.07 2.12
C THR A 50 -20.06 2.90 2.97
N ALA A 51 -20.15 1.68 2.44
CA ALA A 51 -19.68 0.47 3.12
C ALA A 51 -18.16 0.51 3.36
N PHE A 52 -17.38 0.94 2.36
CA PHE A 52 -15.93 1.08 2.49
C PHE A 52 -15.54 2.08 3.57
N SER A 53 -16.17 3.26 3.60
CA SER A 53 -15.86 4.29 4.60
C SER A 53 -16.10 3.77 6.02
N ALA A 54 -17.24 3.09 6.25
CA ALA A 54 -17.57 2.52 7.55
C ALA A 54 -16.67 1.34 7.93
N TRP A 55 -16.25 0.53 6.97
CA TRP A 55 -15.29 -0.57 7.18
C TRP A 55 -13.90 -0.04 7.51
N LEU A 56 -13.40 0.94 6.76
CA LEU A 56 -12.06 1.50 6.95
C LEU A 56 -11.92 2.20 8.32
N ASP A 57 -12.98 2.85 8.80
CA ASP A 57 -13.01 3.45 10.14
C ASP A 57 -12.87 2.42 11.27
N LYS A 58 -13.14 1.14 11.02
CA LYS A 58 -12.89 0.03 11.96
C LYS A 58 -11.56 -0.65 11.70
N PHE A 59 -11.19 -0.81 10.43
CA PHE A 59 -10.02 -1.55 10.00
C PHE A 59 -8.70 -0.79 10.24
N LEU A 60 -8.62 0.46 9.81
CA LEU A 60 -7.44 1.32 9.96
C LEU A 60 -7.85 2.74 10.42
N PRO A 61 -8.47 2.89 11.61
CA PRO A 61 -8.96 4.17 12.13
C PRO A 61 -7.86 5.26 12.18
N GLN A 62 -6.62 4.86 12.39
CA GLN A 62 -5.46 5.76 12.47
C GLN A 62 -5.22 6.56 11.18
N LEU A 63 -5.64 6.06 10.01
CA LEU A 63 -5.51 6.81 8.74
C LEU A 63 -6.40 8.06 8.68
N GLY A 64 -7.40 8.18 9.56
CA GLY A 64 -8.21 9.38 9.68
C GLY A 64 -7.54 10.50 10.49
N GLN A 65 -6.46 10.20 11.21
CA GLN A 65 -5.76 11.12 12.08
C GLN A 65 -4.80 11.99 11.27
N LYS A 66 -4.92 13.32 11.36
CA LYS A 66 -4.12 14.24 10.52
C LYS A 66 -2.62 14.22 10.84
N ASP A 67 -2.28 13.78 12.04
CA ASP A 67 -0.92 13.56 12.55
C ASP A 67 -0.45 12.11 12.35
N PHE A 68 -1.19 11.28 11.60
CA PHE A 68 -0.74 9.93 11.25
C PHE A 68 0.61 9.98 10.53
N VAL A 69 1.52 9.11 10.96
CA VAL A 69 2.84 8.93 10.36
C VAL A 69 3.04 7.45 10.07
N LEU A 70 3.66 7.17 8.93
CA LEU A 70 4.16 5.86 8.57
C LEU A 70 5.60 6.00 8.09
N GLU A 71 6.54 5.36 8.78
CA GLU A 71 7.95 5.40 8.37
C GLU A 71 8.20 4.50 7.16
N THR A 72 9.14 4.93 6.31
CA THR A 72 9.64 4.13 5.19
C THR A 72 10.41 2.92 5.71
N ALA A 73 10.18 1.76 5.10
CA ALA A 73 10.95 0.56 5.40
C ALA A 73 12.39 0.71 4.89
N LYS A 74 13.37 0.24 5.69
CA LYS A 74 14.81 0.45 5.45
C LYS A 74 15.48 -0.88 5.15
N VAL A 75 16.17 -0.96 4.01
CA VAL A 75 17.00 -2.11 3.64
C VAL A 75 18.36 -1.98 4.32
N SER A 76 18.67 -2.85 5.29
CA SER A 76 19.94 -2.80 6.02
C SER A 76 21.12 -3.44 5.29
N ASP A 77 20.86 -4.49 4.50
CA ASP A 77 21.83 -5.11 3.61
C ASP A 77 21.18 -5.32 2.25
N ARG A 78 21.69 -4.64 1.22
CA ARG A 78 21.15 -4.70 -0.13
C ARG A 78 21.58 -5.98 -0.85
N ALA A 79 22.66 -6.64 -0.45
CA ALA A 79 23.07 -7.91 -1.05
C ALA A 79 22.18 -9.08 -0.61
N ASP A 80 21.41 -8.91 0.47
CA ASP A 80 20.41 -9.88 0.88
C ASP A 80 19.15 -9.73 0.02
N GLY A 81 18.93 -10.71 -0.86
CA GLY A 81 17.80 -10.74 -1.77
C GLY A 81 16.43 -10.73 -1.10
N LYS A 82 16.34 -11.00 0.21
CA LYS A 82 15.08 -10.89 0.94
C LYS A 82 14.90 -9.52 1.59
N LEU A 83 15.96 -8.88 2.07
CA LEU A 83 15.83 -7.55 2.68
C LEU A 83 15.47 -6.48 1.66
N VAL A 84 15.88 -6.64 0.40
CA VAL A 84 15.47 -5.74 -0.71
C VAL A 84 13.96 -5.76 -0.96
N HIS A 85 13.21 -6.73 -0.44
CA HIS A 85 11.74 -6.73 -0.52
C HIS A 85 11.12 -5.47 0.10
N LEU A 86 11.80 -4.87 1.09
CA LEU A 86 11.34 -3.66 1.78
C LEU A 86 11.23 -2.45 0.84
N ASP A 87 11.99 -2.41 -0.25
CA ASP A 87 11.79 -1.41 -1.30
C ASP A 87 10.46 -1.62 -2.05
N GLY A 88 10.09 -2.89 -2.29
CA GLY A 88 8.77 -3.28 -2.80
C GLY A 88 7.65 -2.91 -1.83
N LEU A 89 7.85 -3.14 -0.53
CA LEU A 89 6.91 -2.76 0.52
C LEU A 89 6.60 -1.26 0.47
N ASN A 90 7.64 -0.42 0.37
CA ASN A 90 7.46 1.03 0.25
C ASN A 90 6.59 1.39 -0.97
N PHE A 91 6.87 0.83 -2.15
CA PHE A 91 6.03 1.07 -3.33
C PHE A 91 4.59 0.57 -3.16
N SER A 92 4.40 -0.61 -2.56
CA SER A 92 3.06 -1.17 -2.33
C SER A 92 2.24 -0.29 -1.39
N ARG A 93 2.84 0.21 -0.30
CA ARG A 93 2.23 1.18 0.61
C ARG A 93 1.82 2.45 -0.13
N ALA A 94 2.74 3.00 -0.93
CA ALA A 94 2.50 4.21 -1.70
C ALA A 94 1.35 4.06 -2.69
N TRP A 95 1.31 2.99 -3.49
CA TRP A 95 0.20 2.71 -4.41
C TRP A 95 -1.13 2.75 -3.66
N CYS A 96 -1.26 1.97 -2.58
CA CYS A 96 -2.53 1.83 -1.86
C CYS A 96 -2.98 3.17 -1.26
N LEU A 97 -2.04 3.95 -0.73
CA LEU A 97 -2.30 5.30 -0.22
C LEU A 97 -2.73 6.26 -1.33
N TYR A 98 -2.08 6.26 -2.49
CA TYR A 98 -2.52 7.09 -3.63
C TYR A 98 -3.93 6.73 -4.07
N GLY A 99 -4.27 5.44 -4.14
CA GLY A 99 -5.62 5.00 -4.48
C GLY A 99 -6.67 5.46 -3.48
N LEU A 100 -6.35 5.45 -2.18
CA LEU A 100 -7.23 5.99 -1.14
C LEU A 100 -7.41 7.51 -1.26
N VAL A 101 -6.29 8.23 -1.43
CA VAL A 101 -6.28 9.69 -1.59
C VAL A 101 -7.12 10.12 -2.80
N GLY A 102 -6.98 9.43 -3.94
CA GLY A 102 -7.69 9.77 -5.17
C GLY A 102 -9.20 9.63 -5.07
N GLU A 103 -9.69 8.60 -4.38
CA GLU A 103 -11.14 8.38 -4.24
C GLU A 103 -11.77 9.18 -3.10
N TYR A 104 -11.00 9.51 -2.07
CA TYR A 104 -11.49 10.14 -0.83
C TYR A 104 -10.61 11.34 -0.38
N PRO A 105 -10.36 12.33 -1.25
CA PRO A 105 -9.36 13.38 -1.00
C PRO A 105 -9.69 14.27 0.19
N GLN A 106 -10.99 14.51 0.46
CA GLN A 106 -11.41 15.38 1.57
C GLN A 106 -11.03 14.81 2.95
N LYS A 107 -11.11 13.48 3.11
CA LYS A 107 -10.77 12.81 4.37
C LYS A 107 -9.27 12.50 4.43
N TYR A 108 -8.76 11.87 3.38
CA TYR A 108 -7.43 11.23 3.38
C TYR A 108 -6.36 11.97 2.58
N GLY A 109 -6.63 13.15 2.01
CA GLY A 109 -5.64 13.90 1.22
C GLY A 109 -4.33 14.22 1.95
N HIS A 110 -4.37 14.29 3.28
CA HIS A 110 -3.19 14.45 4.14
C HIS A 110 -2.20 13.28 4.09
N LEU A 111 -2.59 12.13 3.54
CA LEU A 111 -1.73 10.94 3.39
C LEU A 111 -0.86 11.00 2.12
N ARG A 112 -1.11 11.93 1.19
CA ARG A 112 -0.31 12.05 -0.04
C ARG A 112 1.20 12.23 0.24
N PRO A 113 1.62 13.15 1.14
CA PRO A 113 3.05 13.31 1.46
C PRO A 113 3.69 12.04 2.03
N ILE A 114 2.93 11.20 2.73
CA ILE A 114 3.41 9.91 3.25
C ILE A 114 3.67 8.96 2.08
N ALA A 115 2.74 8.83 1.15
CA ALA A 115 2.91 8.04 -0.06
C ALA A 115 4.09 8.52 -0.91
N ASP A 116 4.24 9.83 -1.08
CA ASP A 116 5.37 10.46 -1.79
C ASP A 116 6.70 10.08 -1.12
N ALA A 117 6.77 10.13 0.21
CA ALA A 117 7.98 9.76 0.96
C ALA A 117 8.40 8.30 0.72
N HIS A 118 7.45 7.36 0.69
CA HIS A 118 7.72 5.96 0.36
C HIS A 118 8.24 5.77 -1.06
N VAL A 119 7.64 6.44 -2.07
CA VAL A 119 8.14 6.37 -3.44
C VAL A 119 9.55 6.94 -3.52
N HIS A 120 9.78 8.14 -2.99
CA HIS A 120 11.08 8.80 -3.07
C HIS A 120 12.19 8.00 -2.38
N HIS A 121 11.89 7.31 -1.29
CA HIS A 121 12.85 6.47 -0.59
C HIS A 121 13.37 5.33 -1.46
N SER A 122 12.47 4.60 -2.14
CA SER A 122 12.80 3.36 -2.84
C SER A 122 13.04 3.55 -4.35
N LEU A 123 12.70 4.70 -4.93
CA LEU A 123 12.93 4.98 -6.35
C LEU A 123 14.38 4.81 -6.81
N PRO A 124 15.41 5.24 -6.05
CA PRO A 124 16.80 5.00 -6.44
C PRO A 124 17.17 3.52 -6.54
N ALA A 125 16.50 2.63 -5.80
CA ALA A 125 16.80 1.20 -5.76
C ALA A 125 16.47 0.48 -7.08
N ILE A 126 15.64 1.06 -7.95
CA ILE A 126 15.28 0.42 -9.23
C ILE A 126 16.44 0.42 -10.24
N VAL A 127 17.49 1.22 -9.98
CA VAL A 127 18.67 1.38 -10.85
C VAL A 127 19.99 1.24 -10.07
N ASP A 128 19.99 0.70 -8.85
CA ASP A 128 21.17 0.67 -7.98
C ASP A 128 22.25 -0.36 -8.40
N GLY A 129 22.01 -1.09 -9.50
CA GLY A 129 22.91 -2.10 -10.05
C GLY A 129 22.85 -3.44 -9.33
N ASN A 130 22.03 -3.58 -8.28
CA ASN A 130 21.86 -4.83 -7.58
C ASN A 130 20.74 -5.66 -8.22
N TYR A 131 21.12 -6.81 -8.79
CA TYR A 131 20.16 -7.68 -9.48
C TYR A 131 18.99 -8.06 -8.56
N GLU A 132 19.25 -8.33 -7.29
CA GLU A 132 18.25 -8.81 -6.32
C GLU A 132 17.01 -7.92 -6.22
N GLY A 133 17.15 -6.60 -6.42
CA GLY A 133 16.02 -5.66 -6.48
C GLY A 133 15.63 -5.27 -7.91
N THR A 134 16.60 -4.91 -8.74
CA THR A 134 16.39 -4.23 -10.03
C THR A 134 15.53 -5.02 -11.02
N HIS A 135 15.53 -6.36 -10.96
CA HIS A 135 14.78 -7.19 -11.90
C HIS A 135 13.25 -7.17 -11.71
N TRP A 136 12.75 -6.74 -10.55
CA TRP A 136 11.31 -6.71 -10.25
C TRP A 136 10.81 -5.37 -9.70
N LEU A 137 11.65 -4.59 -9.01
CA LEU A 137 11.26 -3.32 -8.37
C LEU A 137 10.67 -2.31 -9.36
N GLY A 138 11.14 -2.31 -10.62
CA GLY A 138 10.60 -1.47 -11.67
C GLY A 138 9.09 -1.66 -11.89
N SER A 139 8.58 -2.89 -11.73
CA SER A 139 7.14 -3.15 -11.85
C SER A 139 6.34 -2.47 -10.72
N PHE A 140 6.82 -2.58 -9.48
CA PHE A 140 6.18 -1.95 -8.31
C PHE A 140 6.21 -0.42 -8.42
N ALA A 141 7.35 0.14 -8.84
CA ALA A 141 7.49 1.57 -9.08
C ALA A 141 6.49 2.08 -10.13
N VAL A 142 6.31 1.36 -11.25
CA VAL A 142 5.32 1.71 -12.28
C VAL A 142 3.90 1.72 -11.70
N TYR A 143 3.50 0.72 -10.92
CA TYR A 143 2.18 0.70 -10.29
C TYR A 143 1.97 1.90 -9.35
N ALA A 144 2.96 2.20 -8.50
CA ALA A 144 2.88 3.34 -7.59
C ALA A 144 2.81 4.68 -8.34
N LEU A 145 3.66 4.88 -9.35
CA LEU A 145 3.71 6.12 -10.14
C LEU A 145 2.47 6.29 -11.02
N GLN A 146 1.91 5.21 -11.56
CA GLN A 146 0.65 5.26 -12.31
C GLN A 146 -0.52 5.68 -11.42
N GLN A 147 -0.59 5.18 -10.19
CA GLN A 147 -1.59 5.62 -9.21
C GLN A 147 -1.37 7.09 -8.81
N ALA A 148 -0.12 7.50 -8.56
CA ALA A 148 0.21 8.89 -8.26
C ALA A 148 -0.21 9.84 -9.40
N GLY A 149 0.01 9.43 -10.65
CA GLY A 149 -0.35 10.21 -11.85
C GLY A 149 -1.85 10.46 -12.00
N GLN A 150 -2.71 9.67 -11.38
CA GLN A 150 -4.17 9.86 -11.38
C GLN A 150 -4.63 10.97 -10.40
N LEU A 151 -3.73 11.48 -9.56
CA LEU A 151 -4.03 12.55 -8.60
C LEU A 151 -3.79 13.96 -9.15
N ASN A 152 -3.25 14.08 -10.37
CA ASN A 152 -2.90 15.34 -11.02
C ASN A 152 -3.96 15.80 -12.01
#